data_AF-A0A938FY31-F1
#
_entry.id   AF-A0A938FY31-F1
#
_cell.length_a   1.000
_cell.length_b   1.000
_cell.length_c   1.000
_cell.angle_alpha   90.00
_cell.angle_beta   90.00
_cell.angle_gamma   90.00
#
_symmetry.space_group_name_H-M   'P 1'
#
loop_
_entity.id
_entity.type
_entity.pdbx_description
1 polymer ?
#
loop_
_entity_poly.entity_id
_entity_poly.type
_entity_poly.pdbx_seq_one_letter_code
_entity_poly.pdbx_strand_id
1 'polypeptide(L)'
;MADRHRQHNYSKWSKEELVRAESIAGKFLEDNSKEIARSFRVKAECLELLASRLAPVGTPIDQRLDCLAQISEIAAVIQEESEGFFELASQPMVARLLSTVRKK
;
A
#
# COMPACT_ATOMS: atom_id res chain seq x y z
N MET A 1 -0.11 -2.50 20.65
CA MET A 1 0.95 -1.96 19.78
C MET A 1 0.37 -0.72 19.10
N ALA A 2 0.63 0.43 19.71
CA ALA A 2 0.16 1.74 19.26
C ALA A 2 1.26 2.39 18.39
N ASP A 3 0.86 3.33 17.54
CA ASP A 3 1.66 4.09 16.56
C ASP A 3 2.08 3.38 15.27
N ARG A 4 1.19 3.33 14.27
CA ARG A 4 1.60 3.22 12.84
C ARG A 4 0.75 3.97 11.81
N HIS A 5 0.00 4.99 12.22
CA HIS A 5 -0.52 5.97 11.27
C HIS A 5 -0.14 7.35 11.75
N ARG A 6 0.98 7.89 11.24
CA ARG A 6 1.12 9.35 11.15
C ARG A 6 0.02 9.81 10.19
N GLN A 7 -1.18 10.02 10.71
CA GLN A 7 -2.28 10.56 9.93
C GLN A 7 -1.88 11.97 9.53
N HIS A 8 -1.53 12.13 8.25
CA HIS A 8 -1.37 13.44 7.66
C HIS A 8 -2.75 14.12 7.67
N ASN A 9 -2.97 15.02 8.62
CA ASN A 9 -4.26 15.66 8.80
C ASN A 9 -4.44 16.81 7.79
N TYR A 10 -4.70 16.44 6.53
CA TYR A 10 -4.92 17.36 5.42
C TYR A 10 -6.16 18.25 5.61
N SER A 11 -7.06 17.93 6.54
CA SER A 11 -8.27 18.75 6.79
C SER A 11 -7.97 20.17 7.29
N LYS A 12 -6.75 20.42 7.79
CA LYS A 12 -6.31 21.72 8.29
C LYS A 12 -5.58 22.57 7.25
N TRP A 13 -5.31 22.02 6.07
CA TRP A 13 -4.50 22.66 5.04
C TRP A 13 -5.34 23.63 4.19
N SER A 14 -4.68 24.64 3.64
CA SER A 14 -5.29 25.56 2.66
C SER A 14 -5.63 24.81 1.37
N LYS A 15 -6.51 25.40 0.55
CA LYS A 15 -6.88 24.84 -0.75
C LYS A 15 -5.64 24.69 -1.66
N GLU A 16 -4.76 25.68 -1.67
CA GLU A 16 -3.54 25.71 -2.47
C GLU A 16 -2.55 24.64 -1.99
N GLU A 17 -2.44 24.43 -0.68
CA GLU A 17 -1.63 23.36 -0.09
C GLU A 17 -2.15 21.98 -0.49
N LEU A 18 -3.47 21.78 -0.46
CA LEU A 18 -4.10 20.52 -0.89
C LEU A 18 -3.88 20.24 -2.37
N VAL A 19 -4.04 21.25 -3.24
CA VAL A 19 -3.77 21.12 -4.68
C VAL A 19 -2.30 20.79 -4.94
N ARG A 20 -1.36 21.41 -4.22
CA ARG A 20 0.06 21.08 -4.32
C ARG A 20 0.34 19.65 -3.86
N ALA A 21 -0.25 19.22 -2.74
CA ALA A 21 -0.09 17.86 -2.24
C ALA A 21 -0.61 16.81 -3.24
N GLU A 22 -1.80 17.03 -3.81
CA GLU A 22 -2.36 16.18 -4.88
C GLU A 22 -1.41 16.11 -6.08
N SER A 23 -0.90 17.25 -6.54
CA SER A 23 0.01 17.30 -7.69
C SER A 23 1.33 16.58 -7.43
N ILE A 24 1.93 16.76 -6.25
CA ILE A 24 3.18 16.09 -5.86
C ILE A 24 2.95 14.57 -5.75
N ALA A 25 1.87 14.15 -5.09
CA ALA A 25 1.53 12.74 -4.96
C ALA A 25 1.28 12.08 -6.34
N GLY A 26 0.55 12.77 -7.22
CA GLY A 26 0.30 12.30 -8.59
C GLY A 26 1.60 12.13 -9.38
N LYS A 27 2.48 13.15 -9.33
CA LYS A 27 3.78 13.09 -10.01
C LYS A 27 4.67 11.98 -9.46
N PHE A 28 4.72 11.81 -8.13
CA PHE A 28 5.46 10.73 -7.50
C PHE A 28 5.00 9.36 -8.00
N LEU A 29 3.68 9.12 -8.05
CA LEU A 29 3.15 7.84 -8.54
C LEU A 29 3.43 7.62 -10.02
N GLU A 30 3.39 8.67 -10.84
CA GLU A 30 3.72 8.60 -12.26
C GLU A 30 5.20 8.26 -12.47
N ASP A 31 6.10 9.03 -11.84
CA ASP A 31 7.55 8.88 -11.94
C ASP A 31 8.02 7.50 -11.47
N ASN A 32 7.35 6.93 -10.45
CA ASN A 32 7.73 5.65 -9.83
C ASN A 32 6.84 4.47 -10.28
N SER A 33 5.88 4.67 -11.18
CA SER A 33 4.87 3.67 -11.59
C SER A 33 5.47 2.31 -11.99
N LYS A 34 6.57 2.32 -12.75
CA LYS A 34 7.26 1.10 -13.19
C LYS A 34 7.91 0.34 -12.04
N GLU A 35 8.49 1.07 -11.08
CA GLU A 35 9.17 0.48 -9.92
C GLU A 35 8.15 -0.08 -8.94
N ILE A 36 7.05 0.64 -8.69
CA ILE A 36 5.92 0.17 -7.90
C ILE A 36 5.37 -1.13 -8.52
N ALA A 37 5.03 -1.11 -9.82
CA ALA A 37 4.54 -2.30 -10.50
C ALA A 37 5.54 -3.47 -10.46
N ARG A 38 6.84 -3.20 -10.61
CA ARG A 38 7.89 -4.23 -10.49
C ARG A 38 7.93 -4.81 -9.08
N SER A 39 7.88 -3.96 -8.05
CA SER A 39 7.91 -4.36 -6.65
C SER A 39 6.76 -5.31 -6.32
N PHE A 40 5.52 -4.98 -6.71
CA PHE A 40 4.37 -5.86 -6.50
C PHE A 40 4.47 -7.18 -7.28
N ARG A 41 4.98 -7.15 -8.53
CA ARG A 41 5.18 -8.38 -9.32
C ARG A 41 6.15 -9.34 -8.65
N VAL A 42 7.29 -8.86 -8.17
CA VAL A 42 8.28 -9.71 -7.47
C VAL A 42 7.65 -10.37 -6.24
N LYS A 43 6.83 -9.63 -5.47
CA LYS A 43 6.14 -10.20 -4.31
C LYS A 43 5.08 -11.23 -4.70
N ALA A 44 4.31 -10.97 -5.76
CA ALA A 44 3.34 -11.92 -6.29
C ALA A 44 4.01 -13.21 -6.79
N GLU A 45 5.13 -13.11 -7.50
CA GLU A 45 5.93 -14.27 -7.94
C GLU A 45 6.46 -15.08 -6.74
N CYS A 46 6.86 -14.40 -5.67
CA CYS A 46 7.30 -15.07 -4.43
C CYS A 46 6.14 -15.81 -3.74
N LEU A 47 4.95 -15.19 -3.66
CA LEU A 47 3.75 -15.85 -3.14
C LEU A 47 3.38 -17.08 -3.96
N GLU A 48 3.42 -17.00 -5.29
CA GLU A 48 3.14 -18.13 -6.17
C GLU A 48 4.12 -19.29 -5.91
N LEU A 49 5.42 -18.98 -5.78
CA LEU A 49 6.43 -19.97 -5.45
C LEU A 49 6.16 -20.64 -4.09
N LEU A 50 5.83 -19.87 -3.07
CA LEU A 50 5.53 -20.42 -1.74
C LEU A 50 4.25 -21.27 -1.75
N ALA A 51 3.20 -20.82 -2.45
CA ALA A 51 1.97 -21.56 -2.62
C ALA A 51 2.22 -22.91 -3.33
N SER A 52 3.09 -22.92 -4.36
CA SER A 52 3.45 -24.15 -5.07
C SER A 52 4.12 -25.19 -4.18
N ARG A 53 4.81 -24.78 -3.11
CA ARG A 53 5.48 -25.67 -2.13
C ARG A 53 4.50 -26.31 -1.15
N LEU A 54 3.28 -25.77 -1.02
CA LEU A 54 2.22 -26.35 -0.18
C LEU A 54 1.51 -27.52 -0.87
N ALA A 55 1.53 -27.57 -2.21
CA ALA A 55 0.78 -28.52 -3.02
C ALA A 55 1.26 -29.99 -2.97
N PRO A 56 2.57 -30.32 -2.90
CA PRO A 56 3.02 -31.70 -2.95
C PRO A 56 2.53 -32.57 -1.78
N VAL A 57 2.13 -33.80 -2.11
CA VAL A 57 1.83 -34.85 -1.13
C VAL A 57 3.14 -35.29 -0.49
N GLY A 58 3.23 -35.25 0.83
CA GLY A 58 4.42 -35.64 1.58
C GLY A 58 5.27 -34.50 2.14
N THR A 59 4.95 -33.22 1.84
CA THR A 59 5.62 -32.08 2.49
C THR A 59 5.40 -32.14 4.01
N PRO A 60 6.47 -32.19 4.82
CA PRO A 60 6.40 -32.17 6.28
C PRO A 60 5.64 -30.95 6.83
N ILE A 61 5.00 -31.12 7.99
CA ILE A 61 4.12 -30.09 8.58
C ILE A 61 4.87 -28.82 8.97
N ASP A 62 6.09 -28.95 9.49
CA ASP A 62 7.02 -27.86 9.78
C ASP A 62 7.31 -27.02 8.53
N GLN A 63 7.65 -27.67 7.40
CA GLN A 63 7.90 -26.97 6.14
C GLN A 63 6.64 -26.25 5.61
N ARG A 64 5.45 -26.83 5.81
CA ARG A 64 4.18 -26.18 5.46
C ARG A 64 3.94 -24.94 6.31
N LEU A 65 4.20 -25.02 7.62
CA LEU A 65 4.05 -23.90 8.54
C LEU A 65 5.03 -22.77 8.20
N ASP A 66 6.27 -23.09 7.86
CA ASP A 66 7.26 -22.10 7.42
C ASP A 66 6.83 -21.39 6.13
N CYS A 67 6.29 -22.13 5.16
CA CYS A 67 5.75 -21.53 3.93
C CYS A 67 4.57 -20.61 4.23
N LEU A 68 3.64 -21.02 5.10
CA LEU A 68 2.49 -20.20 5.50
C LEU A 68 2.92 -18.93 6.26
N ALA A 69 3.92 -19.02 7.12
CA ALA A 69 4.48 -17.87 7.82
C ALA A 69 5.07 -16.85 6.83
N GLN A 70 5.87 -17.31 5.85
CA GLN A 70 6.45 -16.45 4.82
C GLN A 70 5.38 -15.82 3.91
N ILE A 71 4.34 -16.58 3.54
CA ILE A 71 3.18 -16.05 2.80
C ILE A 71 2.53 -14.90 3.58
N SER A 72 2.29 -15.11 4.88
CA SER A 72 1.68 -14.08 5.73
C SER A 72 2.54 -12.82 5.82
N GLU A 73 3.85 -12.96 5.90
CA GLU A 73 4.78 -11.83 5.93
C GLU A 73 4.74 -11.02 4.63
N ILE A 74 4.83 -11.69 3.48
CA ILE A 74 4.80 -11.01 2.18
C ILE A 74 3.44 -10.34 1.95
N ALA A 75 2.34 -11.01 2.32
CA ALA A 75 1.00 -10.44 2.23
C ALA A 75 0.85 -9.17 3.07
N ALA A 76 1.41 -9.14 4.28
CA ALA A 76 1.41 -7.94 5.12
C ALA A 76 2.19 -6.78 4.48
N VAL A 77 3.35 -7.06 3.86
CA VAL A 77 4.12 -6.03 3.14
C VAL A 77 3.36 -5.49 1.93
N ILE A 78 2.73 -6.37 1.14
CA ILE A 78 1.88 -5.97 0.00
C ILE A 78 0.75 -5.05 0.49
N GLN A 79 0.10 -5.41 1.59
CA GLN A 79 -0.96 -4.61 2.18
C GLN A 79 -0.44 -3.22 2.58
N GLU A 80 0.62 -3.17 3.39
CA GLU A 80 1.22 -1.92 3.87
C GLU A 80 1.63 -0.98 2.72
N GLU A 81 2.30 -1.51 1.69
CA GLU A 81 2.68 -0.72 0.52
C GLU A 81 1.45 -0.21 -0.26
N SER A 82 0.44 -1.07 -0.46
CA SER A 82 -0.76 -0.69 -1.22
C SER A 82 -1.57 0.39 -0.51
N GLU A 83 -1.73 0.27 0.81
CA GLU A 83 -2.38 1.27 1.65
C GLU A 83 -1.57 2.58 1.63
N GLY A 84 -0.24 2.51 1.77
CA GLY A 84 0.63 3.68 1.71
C GLY A 84 0.50 4.48 0.40
N PHE A 85 0.53 3.81 -0.75
CA PHE A 85 0.35 4.49 -2.04
C PHE A 85 -1.07 5.05 -2.22
N PHE A 86 -2.08 4.33 -1.74
CA PHE A 86 -3.46 4.81 -1.78
C PHE A 86 -3.64 6.06 -0.92
N GLU A 87 -3.15 6.06 0.32
CA GLU A 87 -3.24 7.20 1.24
C GLU A 87 -2.51 8.42 0.70
N LEU A 88 -1.30 8.23 0.13
CA LEU A 88 -0.48 9.29 -0.45
C LEU A 88 -1.27 10.13 -1.46
N ALA A 89 -2.08 9.49 -2.31
CA ALA A 89 -2.85 10.17 -3.35
C ALA A 89 -4.28 10.54 -2.94
N SER A 90 -4.97 9.69 -2.18
CA SER A 90 -6.41 9.83 -1.93
C SER A 90 -6.74 10.86 -0.84
N GLN A 91 -5.92 10.96 0.22
CA GLN A 91 -6.26 11.82 1.36
C GLN A 91 -6.28 13.32 1.01
N PRO A 92 -5.30 13.87 0.28
CA PRO A 92 -5.36 15.27 -0.16
C PRO A 92 -6.60 15.58 -1.02
N MET A 93 -6.94 14.66 -1.94
CA MET A 93 -8.10 14.78 -2.82
C MET A 93 -9.43 14.81 -2.04
N VAL A 94 -9.61 13.88 -1.10
CA VAL A 94 -10.79 13.84 -0.23
C VAL A 94 -10.90 15.10 0.61
N ALA A 95 -9.80 15.57 1.21
CA ALA A 95 -9.78 16.79 2.00
C ALA A 95 -10.19 18.03 1.16
N ARG A 96 -9.71 18.13 -0.09
CA ARG A 96 -10.09 19.23 -0.99
C ARG A 96 -11.58 19.21 -1.32
N LEU A 97 -12.15 18.04 -1.61
CA LEU A 97 -13.58 17.89 -1.87
C LEU A 97 -14.42 18.34 -0.66
N LEU A 98 -14.08 17.89 0.54
CA LEU A 98 -14.78 18.27 1.78
C LEU A 98 -14.68 19.77 2.09
N SER A 99 -13.52 20.38 1.83
CA SER A 99 -13.33 21.83 2.01
C SER A 99 -14.20 22.68 1.06
N THR A 100 -14.55 22.12 -0.10
CA THR A 100 -15.39 22.78 -1.11
C THR A 100 -16.88 22.66 -0.76
N VAL A 101 -17.31 21.53 -0.18
CA VAL A 101 -18.70 21.29 0.23
C VAL A 101 -19.08 22.11 1.47
N ARG A 102 -18.18 22.28 2.45
CA ARG A 102 -18.42 23.08 3.67
C ARG A 102 -18.58 24.59 3.44
N LYS A 103 -18.25 25.10 2.25
CA LYS A 103 -18.34 26.53 1.90
C LYS A 103 -19.63 26.90 1.15
N LYS A 104 -20.57 25.97 0.99
CA LYS A 104 -21.95 26.21 0.54
C LYS A 104 -22.90 26.17 1.74
#